data_AF-D3NRQ6-F1
#
_entry.id   AF-D3NRQ6-F1
#
_cell.length_a   1.000
_cell.length_b   1.000
_cell.length_c   1.000
_cell.angle_alpha   90.00
_cell.angle_beta   90.00
_cell.angle_gamma   90.00
#
_symmetry.space_group_name_H-M   'P 1'
#
loop_
_entity.id
_entity.type
_entity.pdbx_description
1 polymer ?
#
loop_
_entity_poly.entity_id
_entity_poly.type
_entity_poly.pdbx_seq_one_letter_code
_entity_poly.pdbx_strand_id
1 'polypeptide(L)'
;MSGFDGLRRTAALAILALYGLALPAAPPALAGALERTEPGHQAPPAPGSSLPIAPPIVQYALPSQWMTIRSKEDWRKAGKFEKELSKECAALRFNEIEPMRFRAFYKGEVLGVAFGHGLNLHDPGKKADPKKIYLFRNGDATGCTVQSLDNQDPRVNPAGSPAGTPAAGGFKKY
;
A
#
# COMPACT_ATOMS: atom_id res chain seq x y z
N MET A 1 73.19 21.87 -14.87
CA MET A 1 72.08 21.13 -14.22
C MET A 1 72.35 21.22 -12.72
N SER A 2 72.04 22.33 -12.03
CA SER A 2 70.73 22.69 -11.42
C SER A 2 70.02 21.46 -10.81
N GLY A 3 69.71 21.37 -9.52
CA GLY A 3 69.89 22.29 -8.41
C GLY A 3 69.22 21.76 -7.12
N PHE A 4 69.89 21.96 -5.99
CA PHE A 4 69.40 22.31 -4.65
C PHE A 4 68.22 21.53 -4.01
N ASP A 5 68.61 20.58 -3.14
CA ASP A 5 67.94 20.33 -1.87
C ASP A 5 67.89 21.63 -1.04
N GLY A 6 66.69 22.11 -0.71
CA GLY A 6 66.58 23.27 0.17
C GLY A 6 65.26 24.02 0.08
N LEU A 7 64.12 23.35 0.28
CA LEU A 7 62.89 24.09 0.61
C LEU A 7 61.91 23.26 1.44
N ARG A 8 62.44 22.54 2.44
CA ARG A 8 61.66 21.78 3.43
C ARG A 8 61.15 22.63 4.61
N ARG A 9 61.30 23.95 4.59
CA ARG A 9 61.01 24.82 5.76
C ARG A 9 60.48 26.23 5.45
N THR A 10 59.72 26.48 4.39
CA THR A 10 59.12 27.82 4.19
C THR A 10 57.87 27.78 3.31
N ALA A 11 56.81 27.14 3.78
CA ALA A 11 55.46 27.41 3.26
C ALA A 11 54.33 27.06 4.26
N ALA A 12 54.66 26.94 5.55
CA ALA A 12 53.69 26.75 6.63
C ALA A 12 52.89 28.03 6.97
N LEU A 13 52.83 29.01 6.06
CA LEU A 13 52.30 30.35 6.33
C LEU A 13 51.46 30.95 5.18
N ALA A 14 51.04 30.16 4.19
CA ALA A 14 50.26 30.65 3.04
C ALA A 14 48.94 29.91 2.76
N ILE A 15 48.53 28.95 3.61
CA ILE A 15 47.21 28.29 3.50
C ILE A 15 46.34 28.64 4.73
N LEU A 16 46.65 29.76 5.39
CA LEU A 16 45.86 30.33 6.49
C LEU A 16 45.00 31.52 6.02
N ALA A 17 44.86 31.72 4.71
CA ALA A 17 44.12 32.83 4.10
C ALA A 17 42.93 32.37 3.22
N LEU A 18 42.48 31.12 3.35
CA LEU A 18 41.33 30.57 2.61
C LEU A 18 40.30 29.84 3.50
N TYR A 19 40.41 29.99 4.82
CA TYR A 19 39.45 29.49 5.83
C TYR A 19 38.63 30.64 6.47
N GLY A 20 38.53 31.77 5.78
CA GLY A 20 37.95 33.02 6.30
C GLY A 20 36.50 33.30 5.89
N LEU A 21 35.65 32.29 5.66
CA LEU A 21 34.21 32.49 5.41
C LEU A 21 33.38 31.43 6.13
N ALA A 22 33.54 31.33 7.45
CA ALA A 22 32.54 30.75 8.32
C ALA A 22 31.43 31.80 8.55
N LEU A 23 30.43 31.82 7.67
CA LEU A 23 29.17 32.50 7.97
C LEU A 23 28.52 31.80 9.17
N PRO A 24 28.07 32.53 10.21
CA PRO A 24 27.21 31.94 11.23
C PRO A 24 25.86 31.61 10.59
N ALA A 25 25.57 30.32 10.44
CA ALA A 25 24.22 29.83 10.18
C ALA A 25 23.35 30.14 11.40
N ALA A 26 22.60 31.23 11.34
CA ALA A 26 21.52 31.48 12.28
C ALA A 26 20.49 30.34 12.17
N PRO A 27 19.97 29.80 13.29
CA PRO A 27 18.87 28.86 13.23
C PRO A 27 17.63 29.57 12.67
N PRO A 28 16.86 28.97 11.75
CA PRO A 28 15.54 29.47 11.45
C PRO A 28 14.66 29.25 12.69
N ALA A 29 14.31 30.33 13.37
CA ALA A 29 13.27 30.35 14.37
C ALA A 29 11.92 30.06 13.69
N LEU A 30 11.58 28.78 13.54
CA LEU A 30 10.25 28.32 13.15
C LEU A 30 9.38 28.26 14.41
N ALA A 31 8.90 29.42 14.84
CA ALA A 31 7.81 29.53 15.81
C ALA A 31 7.10 30.89 15.65
N GLY A 32 6.66 31.19 14.43
CA GLY A 32 5.58 32.16 14.21
C GLY A 32 4.30 31.36 14.00
N ALA A 33 3.33 31.50 14.90
CA ALA A 33 1.96 31.07 14.62
C ALA A 33 1.56 31.64 13.25
N LEU A 34 0.96 30.81 12.39
CA LEU A 34 0.38 31.26 11.13
C LEU A 34 -0.78 32.22 11.44
N GLU A 35 -0.48 33.50 11.70
CA GLU A 35 -1.45 34.57 11.55
C GLU A 35 -1.69 34.78 10.05
N ARG A 36 -2.46 33.85 9.49
CA ARG A 36 -2.93 33.88 8.10
C ARG A 36 -4.21 34.71 8.04
N THR A 37 -4.13 35.98 8.41
CA THR A 37 -5.19 36.96 8.11
C THR A 37 -4.54 38.31 7.88
N GLU A 38 -4.61 38.81 6.65
CA GLU A 38 -4.16 40.16 6.31
C GLU A 38 -4.89 41.20 7.18
N PRO A 39 -4.27 42.34 7.52
CA PRO A 39 -4.92 43.41 8.26
C PRO A 39 -6.14 43.92 7.47
N GLY A 40 -7.34 43.55 7.91
CA GLY A 40 -8.61 43.82 7.20
C GLY A 40 -9.43 42.56 6.86
N HIS A 41 -8.91 41.36 7.11
CA HIS A 41 -9.70 40.14 6.97
C HIS A 41 -10.78 40.09 8.05
N GLN A 42 -12.05 40.28 7.64
CA GLN A 42 -13.19 40.01 8.51
C GLN A 42 -13.45 38.51 8.56
N ALA A 43 -13.74 37.99 9.75
CA ALA A 43 -14.26 36.62 9.87
C ALA A 43 -15.52 36.48 9.01
N PRO A 44 -15.72 35.35 8.32
CA PRO A 44 -16.93 35.15 7.55
C PRO A 44 -18.16 35.31 8.47
N PRO A 45 -19.24 35.96 7.99
CA PRO A 45 -20.46 36.09 8.77
C PRO A 45 -20.93 34.70 9.22
N ALA A 46 -21.37 34.61 10.47
CA ALA A 46 -21.90 33.35 11.01
C ALA A 46 -23.00 32.82 10.07
N PRO A 47 -23.03 31.51 9.78
CA PRO A 47 -24.03 30.95 8.90
C PRO A 47 -25.42 31.32 9.44
N GLY A 48 -26.21 32.01 8.62
CA GLY A 48 -27.59 32.33 8.95
C GLY A 48 -28.38 31.04 9.19
N SER A 49 -29.42 31.13 10.04
CA SER A 49 -30.35 30.04 10.35
C SER A 49 -31.14 29.51 9.14
N SER A 50 -30.93 30.07 7.95
CA SER A 50 -31.58 29.74 6.69
C SER A 50 -30.70 28.94 5.71
N LEU A 51 -29.56 28.39 6.15
CA LEU A 51 -28.88 27.41 5.31
C LEU A 51 -29.78 26.20 5.13
N PRO A 52 -30.04 25.74 3.88
CA PRO A 52 -30.74 24.48 3.68
C PRO A 52 -29.98 23.42 4.46
N ILE A 53 -30.69 22.76 5.38
CA ILE A 53 -30.21 21.59 6.12
C ILE A 53 -29.48 20.72 5.10
N ALA A 54 -28.18 20.46 5.33
CA ALA A 54 -27.37 19.65 4.44
C ALA A 54 -28.19 18.42 4.03
N PRO A 55 -28.16 18.02 2.73
CA PRO A 55 -28.93 16.87 2.29
C PRO A 55 -28.65 15.70 3.25
N PRO A 56 -29.67 14.91 3.63
CA PRO A 56 -29.50 13.83 4.57
C PRO A 56 -28.31 13.00 4.11
N ILE A 57 -27.37 12.74 5.01
CA ILE A 57 -26.20 11.90 4.71
C ILE A 57 -26.77 10.53 4.34
N VAL A 58 -26.87 10.27 3.03
CA VAL A 58 -27.30 8.98 2.53
C VAL A 58 -26.14 8.04 2.82
N GLN A 59 -26.24 7.30 3.92
CA GLN A 59 -25.31 6.22 4.21
C GLN A 59 -25.58 5.10 3.21
N TYR A 60 -24.88 5.12 2.08
CA TYR A 60 -24.85 3.96 1.20
C TYR A 60 -24.30 2.78 2.00
N ALA A 61 -25.07 1.69 2.08
CA ALA A 61 -24.58 0.46 2.68
C ALA A 61 -23.34 0.02 1.89
N LEU A 62 -22.17 0.08 2.51
CA LEU A 62 -20.95 -0.44 1.91
C LEU A 62 -21.17 -1.93 1.61
N PRO A 63 -20.74 -2.41 0.42
CA PRO A 63 -20.88 -3.82 0.07
C PRO A 63 -20.22 -4.68 1.16
N SER A 64 -20.83 -5.83 1.47
CA SER A 64 -20.33 -6.70 2.53
C SER A 64 -18.90 -7.14 2.23
N GLN A 65 -17.95 -6.71 3.07
CA GLN A 65 -16.55 -7.12 2.99
C GLN A 65 -16.31 -8.26 3.97
N TRP A 66 -15.60 -9.29 3.52
CA TRP A 66 -15.35 -10.49 4.31
C TRP A 66 -13.85 -10.73 4.41
N MET A 67 -13.35 -10.84 5.64
CA MET A 67 -11.96 -11.25 5.86
C MET A 67 -11.90 -12.78 5.85
N THR A 68 -11.25 -13.36 4.84
CA THR A 68 -11.16 -14.82 4.65
C THR A 68 -9.88 -15.41 5.21
N ILE A 69 -8.78 -14.65 5.17
CA ILE A 69 -7.47 -15.10 5.63
C ILE A 69 -6.85 -14.03 6.53
N ARG A 70 -6.28 -14.46 7.66
CA ARG A 70 -5.48 -13.61 8.55
C ARG A 70 -4.19 -14.33 8.89
N SER A 71 -3.05 -13.75 8.53
CA SER A 71 -1.73 -14.27 8.89
C SER A 71 -0.82 -13.15 9.38
N LYS A 72 0.10 -13.52 10.28
CA LYS A 72 1.19 -12.63 10.75
C LYS A 72 2.41 -12.67 9.82
N GLU A 73 2.38 -13.56 8.82
CA GLU A 73 3.46 -13.73 7.85
C GLU A 73 3.43 -12.67 6.74
N ASP A 74 4.54 -12.53 6.03
CA ASP A 74 4.62 -11.72 4.82
C ASP A 74 3.81 -12.40 3.71
N TRP A 75 2.99 -11.62 3.00
CA TRP A 75 2.17 -12.12 1.92
C TRP A 75 2.99 -12.79 0.81
N ARG A 76 4.23 -12.35 0.57
CA ARG A 76 5.13 -12.96 -0.44
C ARG A 76 5.50 -14.41 -0.12
N LYS A 77 5.31 -14.85 1.13
CA LYS A 77 5.55 -16.23 1.58
C LYS A 77 4.27 -17.06 1.63
N ALA A 78 3.11 -16.44 1.44
CA ALA A 78 1.81 -17.09 1.61
C ALA A 78 1.48 -18.10 0.51
N GLY A 79 2.14 -18.00 -0.65
CA GLY A 79 1.82 -18.83 -1.80
C GLY A 79 2.85 -18.69 -2.91
N LYS A 80 2.51 -19.22 -4.08
CA LYS A 80 3.35 -19.16 -5.26
C LYS A 80 3.02 -17.92 -6.07
N PHE A 81 4.05 -17.17 -6.47
CA PHE A 81 3.89 -16.06 -7.39
C PHE A 81 3.56 -16.55 -8.81
N GLU A 82 2.45 -16.09 -9.36
CA GLU A 82 1.98 -16.50 -10.69
C GLU A 82 2.27 -15.39 -11.71
N LYS A 83 3.42 -15.50 -12.37
CA LYS A 83 3.89 -14.46 -13.32
C LYS A 83 2.94 -14.27 -14.50
N GLU A 84 2.39 -15.37 -15.03
CA GLU A 84 1.48 -15.31 -16.18
C GLU A 84 0.14 -14.71 -15.79
N LEU A 85 -0.44 -15.14 -14.66
CA LEU A 85 -1.70 -14.59 -14.15
C LEU A 85 -1.54 -13.13 -13.74
N SER A 86 -0.37 -12.71 -13.24
CA SER A 86 -0.10 -11.31 -12.95
C SER A 86 -0.13 -10.44 -14.21
N LYS A 87 0.36 -10.95 -15.35
CA LYS A 87 0.24 -10.23 -16.64
C LYS A 87 -1.21 -10.11 -17.08
N GLU A 88 -2.00 -11.17 -16.92
CA GLU A 88 -3.43 -11.16 -17.24
C GLU A 88 -4.22 -10.23 -16.33
N CYS A 89 -3.86 -10.18 -15.04
CA CYS A 89 -4.46 -9.24 -14.10
C CYS A 89 -4.14 -7.79 -14.46
N ALA A 90 -2.88 -7.49 -14.82
CA ALA A 90 -2.51 -6.17 -15.32
C ALA A 90 -3.27 -5.78 -16.61
N ALA A 91 -3.74 -6.77 -17.38
CA ALA A 91 -4.59 -6.60 -18.56
C ALA A 91 -6.10 -6.66 -18.25
N LEU A 92 -6.50 -6.74 -16.97
CA LEU A 92 -7.89 -6.86 -16.50
C LEU A 92 -8.63 -8.11 -17.02
N ARG A 93 -7.88 -9.17 -17.36
CA ARG A 93 -8.40 -10.47 -17.85
C ARG A 93 -8.33 -11.57 -16.79
N PHE A 94 -7.81 -11.27 -15.62
CA PHE A 94 -7.76 -12.15 -14.48
C PHE A 94 -7.82 -11.31 -13.22
N ASN A 95 -9.02 -10.99 -12.74
CA ASN A 95 -9.22 -10.03 -11.65
C ASN A 95 -10.44 -10.40 -10.80
N GLU A 96 -10.63 -9.66 -9.70
CA GLU A 96 -11.81 -9.80 -8.86
C GLU A 96 -13.05 -9.23 -9.58
N ILE A 97 -14.19 -9.93 -9.51
CA ILE A 97 -15.47 -9.38 -10.03
C ILE A 97 -15.90 -8.19 -9.18
N GLU A 98 -15.90 -8.37 -7.86
CA GLU A 98 -16.09 -7.31 -6.88
C GLU A 98 -14.76 -7.11 -6.12
N PRO A 99 -14.01 -6.05 -6.43
CA PRO A 99 -12.72 -5.78 -5.82
C PRO A 99 -12.82 -5.72 -4.30
N MET A 100 -11.90 -6.39 -3.60
CA MET A 100 -11.78 -6.35 -2.14
C MET A 100 -13.04 -6.82 -1.38
N ARG A 101 -13.95 -7.56 -2.04
CA ARG A 101 -15.11 -8.21 -1.39
C ARG A 101 -14.63 -9.26 -0.40
N PHE A 102 -13.69 -10.10 -0.82
CA PHE A 102 -12.98 -11.03 0.03
C PHE A 102 -11.57 -10.52 0.25
N ARG A 103 -11.10 -10.56 1.49
CA ARG A 103 -9.84 -9.94 1.90
C ARG A 103 -8.95 -10.91 2.65
N ALA A 104 -7.65 -10.81 2.39
CA ALA A 104 -6.62 -11.47 3.18
C ALA A 104 -5.73 -10.42 3.85
N PHE A 105 -5.56 -10.53 5.16
CA PHE A 105 -4.68 -9.66 5.94
C PHE A 105 -3.36 -10.37 6.22
N TYR A 106 -2.26 -9.79 5.73
CA TYR A 106 -0.90 -10.29 5.90
C TYR A 106 0.00 -9.18 6.42
N LYS A 107 0.48 -9.30 7.66
CA LYS A 107 1.47 -8.38 8.28
C LYS A 107 1.32 -6.89 7.87
N GLY A 108 0.11 -6.35 7.98
CA GLY A 108 -0.18 -4.93 7.68
C GLY A 108 -0.58 -4.62 6.24
N GLU A 109 -0.49 -5.57 5.31
CA GLU A 109 -1.02 -5.46 3.95
C GLU A 109 -2.37 -6.19 3.84
N VAL A 110 -3.29 -5.59 3.08
CA VAL A 110 -4.57 -6.21 2.72
C VAL A 110 -4.54 -6.56 1.25
N LEU A 111 -4.82 -7.82 0.94
CA LEU A 111 -4.92 -8.33 -0.41
C LEU A 111 -6.36 -8.67 -0.74
N GLY A 112 -6.72 -8.49 -2.02
CA GLY A 112 -7.96 -8.99 -2.58
C GLY A 112 -7.90 -10.51 -2.72
N VAL A 113 -9.06 -11.17 -2.68
CA VAL A 113 -9.16 -12.62 -2.72
C VAL A 113 -10.24 -13.04 -3.72
N ALA A 114 -9.86 -13.95 -4.60
CA ALA A 114 -10.82 -14.68 -5.42
C ALA A 114 -10.51 -16.18 -5.39
N PHE A 115 -11.52 -16.99 -5.67
CA PHE A 115 -11.40 -18.45 -5.59
C PHE A 115 -11.43 -19.04 -6.99
N GLY A 116 -10.54 -19.99 -7.24
CA GLY A 116 -10.40 -20.60 -8.57
C GLY A 116 -11.62 -21.40 -9.03
N HIS A 117 -12.51 -21.79 -8.11
CA HIS A 117 -13.80 -22.38 -8.44
C HIS A 117 -14.84 -21.36 -8.95
N GLY A 118 -14.46 -20.10 -9.15
CA GLY A 118 -15.29 -19.05 -9.76
C GLY A 118 -15.93 -18.07 -8.79
N LEU A 119 -15.72 -18.21 -7.48
CA LEU A 119 -16.25 -17.23 -6.52
C LEU A 119 -15.39 -15.95 -6.54
N ASN A 120 -16.04 -14.83 -6.88
CA ASN A 120 -15.43 -13.51 -7.02
C ASN A 120 -14.30 -13.42 -8.06
N LEU A 121 -14.21 -14.37 -9.01
CA LEU A 121 -13.12 -14.41 -9.99
C LEU A 121 -13.64 -14.16 -11.40
N HIS A 122 -13.12 -13.13 -12.05
CA HIS A 122 -13.28 -12.92 -13.48
C HIS A 122 -12.10 -13.57 -14.22
N ASP A 123 -12.36 -14.71 -14.86
CA ASP A 123 -11.38 -15.47 -15.63
C ASP A 123 -12.02 -16.01 -16.92
N PRO A 124 -12.15 -15.18 -17.98
CA PRO A 124 -12.69 -15.60 -19.26
C PRO A 124 -11.85 -16.71 -19.92
N GLY A 125 -10.56 -16.79 -19.59
CA GLY A 125 -9.64 -17.79 -20.12
C GLY A 125 -9.66 -19.13 -19.40
N LYS A 126 -10.40 -19.26 -18.29
CA LYS A 126 -10.44 -20.46 -17.42
C LYS A 126 -9.04 -20.98 -17.07
N LYS A 127 -8.13 -20.06 -16.77
CA LYS A 127 -6.75 -20.34 -16.35
C LYS A 127 -6.66 -20.73 -14.86
N ALA A 128 -7.72 -20.46 -14.10
CA ALA A 128 -7.80 -20.76 -12.68
C ALA A 128 -7.92 -22.26 -12.40
N ASP A 129 -7.17 -22.72 -11.40
CA ASP A 129 -7.33 -24.05 -10.82
C ASP A 129 -8.46 -24.00 -9.78
N PRO A 130 -9.51 -24.83 -9.90
CA PRO A 130 -10.63 -24.87 -8.96
C PRO A 130 -10.21 -25.06 -7.50
N LYS A 131 -9.06 -25.71 -7.27
CA LYS A 131 -8.55 -26.06 -5.93
C LYS A 131 -7.73 -24.95 -5.29
N LYS A 132 -7.56 -23.81 -5.96
CA LYS A 132 -6.69 -22.72 -5.49
C LYS A 132 -7.47 -21.47 -5.09
N ILE A 133 -6.82 -20.69 -4.24
CA ILE A 133 -7.20 -19.33 -3.87
C ILE A 133 -6.16 -18.39 -4.50
N TYR A 134 -6.65 -17.30 -5.08
CA TYR A 134 -5.83 -16.28 -5.72
C TYR A 134 -5.84 -15.02 -4.87
N LEU A 135 -4.64 -14.56 -4.52
CA LEU A 135 -4.41 -13.32 -3.80
C LEU A 135 -4.02 -12.22 -4.79
N PHE A 136 -4.74 -11.11 -4.75
CA PHE A 136 -4.54 -9.96 -5.62
C PHE A 136 -3.94 -8.80 -4.83
N ARG A 137 -2.84 -8.26 -5.32
CA ARG A 137 -2.30 -6.97 -4.87
C ARG A 137 -2.52 -5.97 -5.98
N ASN A 138 -3.20 -4.87 -5.67
CA ASN A 138 -3.62 -3.86 -6.65
C ASN A 138 -4.44 -4.49 -7.80
N GLY A 139 -5.47 -5.27 -7.47
CA GLY A 139 -6.27 -6.05 -8.42
C GLY A 139 -7.02 -5.24 -9.48
N ASP A 140 -7.09 -3.93 -9.30
CA ASP A 140 -7.74 -2.93 -10.16
C ASP A 140 -6.74 -2.04 -10.91
N ALA A 141 -5.43 -2.28 -10.77
CA ALA A 141 -4.39 -1.44 -11.36
C ALA A 141 -3.48 -2.20 -12.35
N THR A 142 -2.75 -1.45 -13.18
CA THR A 142 -1.75 -1.99 -14.11
C THR A 142 -0.55 -2.65 -13.41
N GLY A 143 -0.33 -2.32 -12.13
CA GLY A 143 0.65 -2.95 -11.26
C GLY A 143 0.12 -4.19 -10.52
N CYS A 144 -0.91 -4.85 -11.05
CA CYS A 144 -1.51 -6.00 -10.40
C CYS A 144 -0.53 -7.17 -10.30
N THR A 145 -0.45 -7.77 -9.12
CA THR A 145 0.26 -9.04 -8.92
C THR A 145 -0.64 -10.08 -8.30
N VAL A 146 -0.50 -11.31 -8.79
CA VAL A 146 -1.29 -12.46 -8.38
C VAL A 146 -0.40 -13.52 -7.76
N GLN A 147 -0.83 -14.05 -6.61
CA GLN A 147 -0.27 -15.26 -6.03
C GLN A 147 -1.34 -16.33 -5.89
N SER A 148 -0.95 -17.59 -6.00
CA SER A 148 -1.82 -18.74 -5.77
C SER A 148 -1.44 -19.47 -4.49
N LEU A 149 -2.43 -19.94 -3.75
CA LEU A 149 -2.26 -20.83 -2.61
C LEU A 149 -3.34 -21.92 -2.63
N ASP A 150 -3.06 -23.06 -2.01
CA ASP A 150 -4.00 -24.17 -2.00
C ASP A 150 -5.21 -23.87 -1.10
N ASN A 151 -6.41 -24.11 -1.63
CA ASN A 151 -7.62 -24.03 -0.84
C ASN A 151 -7.61 -25.17 0.19
N GLN A 152 -7.79 -24.82 1.47
CA GLN A 152 -7.86 -25.78 2.58
C GLN A 152 -9.29 -26.21 2.90
N ASP A 153 -10.28 -25.77 2.13
CA ASP A 153 -11.66 -26.26 2.23
C ASP A 153 -11.73 -27.69 1.64
N PRO A 154 -12.02 -28.72 2.46
CA PRO A 154 -12.09 -30.10 2.00
C PRO A 154 -13.19 -30.34 0.95
N ARG A 155 -14.19 -29.46 0.85
CA ARG A 155 -15.24 -29.53 -0.18
C ARG A 155 -14.70 -29.22 -1.58
N VAL A 156 -13.69 -28.37 -1.65
CA VAL A 156 -13.09 -27.90 -2.92
C VAL A 156 -11.75 -28.60 -3.19
N ASN A 157 -10.99 -28.90 -2.13
CA ASN A 157 -9.74 -29.63 -2.20
C ASN A 157 -9.73 -30.77 -1.17
N PRO A 158 -10.15 -31.98 -1.55
CA PRO A 158 -10.19 -33.14 -0.66
C PRO A 158 -8.82 -33.58 -0.11
N ALA A 159 -7.74 -33.13 -0.76
CA ALA A 159 -6.36 -33.36 -0.32
C ALA A 159 -5.82 -32.23 0.57
N GLY A 160 -6.59 -31.17 0.80
CA GLY A 160 -6.24 -30.09 1.71
C GLY A 160 -6.16 -30.61 3.15
N SER A 161 -5.20 -30.12 3.93
CA SER A 161 -5.07 -30.54 5.33
C SER A 161 -6.26 -30.00 6.12
N PRO A 162 -7.07 -30.83 6.80
CA PRO A 162 -8.19 -30.37 7.62
C PRO A 162 -7.76 -29.50 8.82
N ALA A 163 -6.46 -29.49 9.14
CA ALA A 163 -5.85 -28.62 10.15
C ALA A 163 -5.54 -27.19 9.65
N GLY A 164 -5.56 -26.97 8.33
CA GLY A 164 -5.33 -25.66 7.70
C GLY A 164 -6.61 -24.97 7.24
N THR A 165 -7.75 -25.66 7.31
CA THR A 165 -9.06 -25.02 7.19
C THR A 165 -9.09 -23.93 8.25
N PRO A 166 -9.15 -22.62 7.91
CA PRO A 166 -9.55 -21.64 8.91
C PRO A 166 -10.86 -22.21 9.46
N ALA A 167 -10.90 -22.48 10.76
CA ALA A 167 -12.02 -23.15 11.39
C ALA A 167 -13.31 -22.62 10.77
N ALA A 168 -14.29 -23.49 10.55
CA ALA A 168 -15.61 -23.17 10.03
C ALA A 168 -16.41 -22.14 10.88
N GLY A 169 -15.76 -21.15 11.51
CA GLY A 169 -16.30 -19.82 11.69
C GLY A 169 -16.47 -19.20 10.32
N GLY A 170 -17.67 -19.42 9.76
CA GLY A 170 -18.13 -18.80 8.52
C GLY A 170 -17.72 -17.35 8.44
N PHE A 171 -17.49 -16.91 7.20
CA PHE A 171 -17.12 -15.55 6.83
C PHE A 171 -17.53 -14.57 7.94
N LYS A 172 -16.56 -14.05 8.69
CA LYS A 172 -16.90 -13.17 9.80
C LYS A 172 -17.16 -11.80 9.18
N LYS A 173 -18.42 -11.38 9.16
CA LYS A 173 -18.80 -10.02 8.75
C LYS A 173 -18.14 -9.08 9.76
N TYR A 174 -17.27 -8.20 9.28
CA TYR A 174 -16.66 -7.14 10.08
C TYR A 174 -17.32 -5.82 9.73
#